data_AF-A0A7R9DN82-F1
#
_entry.id   AF-A0A7R9DN82-F1
#
_cell.length_a   1.000
_cell.length_b   1.000
_cell.length_c   1.000
_cell.angle_alpha   90.00
_cell.angle_beta   90.00
_cell.angle_gamma   90.00
#
_symmetry.space_group_name_H-M   'P 1'
#
loop_
_entity.id
_entity.type
_entity.pdbx_description
1 polymer ?
#
loop_
_entity_poly.entity_id
_entity_poly.type
_entity_poly.pdbx_seq_one_letter_code
_entity_poly.pdbx_strand_id
1 'polypeptide(L)'
;FVQGRREQELRSVPKWRKYWKLIQKRDKPELKTKLEWERRFLQRLMIRFMKILESVPQDGEVNNDVVHYCERFLELIIDLEALLPTRRFFNTVLDDCHLVVRCHLASLTRRLEGNLFSQVGKLLTNFI
;
A
#
# COMPACT_ATOMS: atom_id res chain seq x y z
N PHE A 1 -3.23 4.83 -8.44
CA PHE A 1 -4.52 5.53 -8.33
C PHE A 1 -5.47 5.06 -9.42
N VAL A 2 -6.53 4.36 -9.02
CA VAL A 2 -7.74 4.25 -9.85
C VAL A 2 -8.26 5.68 -10.13
N GLN A 3 -8.68 5.99 -11.35
CA GLN A 3 -9.01 7.37 -11.77
C GLN A 3 -10.08 8.03 -10.86
N GLY A 4 -11.01 7.26 -10.30
CA GLY A 4 -12.07 7.74 -9.42
C GLY A 4 -11.58 8.37 -8.11
N ARG A 5 -10.71 7.68 -7.37
CA ARG A 5 -10.23 8.19 -6.06
C ARG A 5 -9.38 9.45 -6.20
N ARG A 6 -8.59 9.56 -7.28
CA ARG A 6 -7.82 10.77 -7.57
C ARG A 6 -8.72 11.99 -7.79
N GLU A 7 -9.79 11.81 -8.55
CA GLU A 7 -10.71 12.89 -8.86
C GLU A 7 -11.44 13.37 -7.59
N GLN A 8 -11.76 12.46 -6.66
CA GLN A 8 -12.32 12.78 -5.36
C GLN A 8 -11.37 13.64 -4.51
N GLU A 9 -10.08 13.30 -4.44
CA GLU A 9 -9.07 14.10 -3.74
C GLU A 9 -8.84 15.48 -4.40
N LEU A 10 -8.88 15.54 -5.73
CA LEU A 10 -8.75 16.81 -6.46
C LEU A 10 -9.97 17.73 -6.29
N ARG A 11 -11.15 17.16 -6.03
CA ARG A 11 -12.36 17.89 -5.68
C ARG A 11 -12.32 18.40 -4.23
N SER A 12 -11.80 17.60 -3.30
CA SER A 12 -11.70 17.98 -1.89
C SER A 12 -10.74 19.15 -1.66
N VAL A 13 -9.69 19.28 -2.47
CA VAL A 13 -8.76 20.43 -2.42
C VAL A 13 -8.53 21.02 -3.82
N PRO A 14 -9.29 22.07 -4.21
CA PRO A 14 -9.22 22.66 -5.55
C PRO A 14 -7.83 23.16 -5.96
N LYS A 15 -7.02 23.63 -5.00
CA LYS A 15 -5.62 24.05 -5.24
C LYS A 15 -4.77 22.91 -5.83
N TRP A 16 -5.06 21.66 -5.50
CA TRP A 16 -4.33 20.49 -6.00
C TRP A 16 -4.55 20.22 -7.48
N ARG A 17 -5.70 20.61 -8.03
CA ARG A 17 -5.93 20.54 -9.48
C ARG A 17 -4.93 21.40 -10.25
N LYS A 18 -4.54 22.56 -9.69
CA LYS A 18 -3.50 23.41 -10.29
C LYS A 18 -2.13 22.73 -10.24
N TYR A 19 -1.74 22.16 -9.11
CA TYR A 19 -0.47 21.43 -8.98
C TYR A 19 -0.42 20.18 -9.86
N TRP A 20 -1.51 19.42 -9.96
CA TRP A 20 -1.62 18.26 -10.84
C TRP A 20 -1.36 18.62 -12.31
N LYS A 21 -1.97 19.70 -12.79
CA LYS A 21 -1.71 20.23 -14.16
C LYS A 21 -0.26 20.66 -14.34
N LEU A 22 0.38 21.25 -13.32
CA LEU A 22 1.79 21.65 -13.38
C LEU A 22 2.73 20.45 -13.44
N ILE A 23 2.45 19.39 -12.67
CA ILE A 23 3.20 18.13 -12.72
C ILE A 23 3.12 17.54 -14.12
N GLN A 24 1.91 17.43 -14.69
CA GLN A 24 1.72 16.91 -16.04
C GLN A 24 2.45 17.72 -17.11
N LYS A 25 2.52 19.06 -16.96
CA LYS A 25 3.29 19.93 -17.87
C LYS A 25 4.80 19.77 -17.73
N ARG A 26 5.29 19.40 -16.54
CA ARG A 26 6.73 19.18 -16.26
C ARG A 26 7.22 17.81 -16.73
N ASP A 27 6.31 16.88 -16.99
CA ASP A 27 6.66 15.55 -17.48
C ASP A 27 7.22 15.64 -18.90
N LYS A 28 8.52 15.42 -19.03
CA LYS A 28 9.16 15.32 -20.34
C LYS A 28 8.60 14.09 -21.09
N PRO A 29 8.24 14.21 -22.38
CA PRO A 29 7.69 13.10 -23.16
C PRO A 29 8.58 11.85 -23.13
N GLU A 30 9.90 12.05 -23.17
CA GLU A 30 10.93 11.01 -23.12
C GLU A 30 10.92 10.20 -21.82
N LEU A 31 10.52 10.82 -20.71
CA LEU A 31 10.49 10.18 -19.38
C LEU A 31 9.10 9.61 -19.04
N LYS A 32 8.11 9.77 -19.93
CA LYS A 32 6.71 9.46 -19.64
C LYS A 32 6.52 8.03 -19.13
N THR A 33 7.11 7.03 -19.79
CA THR A 33 7.01 5.62 -19.39
C THR A 33 7.60 5.36 -18.00
N LYS A 34 8.78 5.94 -17.71
CA LYS A 34 9.44 5.81 -16.41
C LYS A 34 8.60 6.46 -15.31
N LEU A 35 8.17 7.70 -15.50
CA LEU A 35 7.34 8.44 -14.54
C LEU A 35 5.99 7.74 -14.29
N GLU A 36 5.39 7.19 -15.34
CA GLU A 36 4.17 6.40 -15.25
C GLU A 36 4.33 5.10 -14.48
N TRP A 37 5.50 4.47 -14.54
CA TRP A 37 5.84 3.31 -13.74
C TRP A 37 6.05 3.70 -12.27
N GLU A 38 6.89 4.72 -12.00
CA GLU A 38 7.21 5.19 -10.65
C GLU A 38 5.96 5.62 -9.88
N ARG A 39 5.04 6.36 -10.53
CA ARG A 39 3.76 6.78 -9.94
C ARG A 39 2.83 5.62 -9.58
N ARG A 40 3.02 4.45 -10.18
CA ARG A 40 2.23 3.24 -9.94
C ARG A 40 2.99 2.19 -9.14
N PHE A 41 4.27 2.42 -8.83
CA PHE A 41 5.14 1.46 -8.18
C PHE A 41 4.53 0.96 -6.87
N LEU A 42 4.19 1.87 -5.97
CA LEU A 42 3.65 1.51 -4.66
C LEU A 42 2.33 0.75 -4.77
N GLN A 43 1.41 1.18 -5.65
CA GLN A 43 0.16 0.47 -5.87
C GLN A 43 0.40 -0.96 -6.39
N ARG A 44 1.34 -1.14 -7.33
CA ARG A 44 1.70 -2.46 -7.85
C ARG A 44 2.35 -3.33 -6.78
N LEU A 45 3.19 -2.72 -5.93
CA LEU A 45 3.83 -3.37 -4.80
C LEU A 45 2.79 -3.87 -3.78
N MET A 46 1.78 -3.04 -3.45
CA MET A 46 0.63 -3.44 -2.62
C MET A 46 -0.13 -4.63 -3.22
N ILE A 47 -0.51 -4.54 -4.50
CA ILE A 47 -1.23 -5.63 -5.19
C ILE A 47 -0.42 -6.92 -5.18
N ARG A 48 0.90 -6.84 -5.37
CA ARG A 48 1.79 -8.01 -5.30
C ARG A 48 1.82 -8.60 -3.90
N PHE A 49 1.93 -7.78 -2.87
CA PHE A 49 1.84 -8.23 -1.49
C PHE A 49 0.51 -8.93 -1.20
N MET A 50 -0.63 -8.36 -1.62
CA MET A 50 -1.94 -8.99 -1.41
C MET A 50 -2.00 -10.40 -2.00
N LYS A 51 -1.49 -10.59 -3.22
CA LYS A 51 -1.44 -11.91 -3.85
C LYS A 51 -0.59 -12.92 -3.08
N ILE A 52 0.52 -12.46 -2.50
CA ILE A 52 1.40 -13.30 -1.68
C ILE A 52 0.71 -13.64 -0.36
N LEU A 53 0.10 -12.66 0.30
CA LEU A 53 -0.64 -12.86 1.54
C LEU A 53 -1.82 -13.83 1.36
N GLU A 54 -2.58 -13.68 0.27
CA GLU A 54 -3.71 -14.55 -0.08
C GLU A 54 -3.26 -15.96 -0.50
N SER A 55 -1.98 -16.16 -0.85
CA SER A 55 -1.43 -17.48 -1.16
C SER A 55 -1.12 -18.34 0.07
N VAL A 56 -1.15 -17.74 1.27
CA VAL A 56 -0.89 -18.46 2.53
C VAL A 56 -2.09 -19.37 2.84
N PRO A 57 -1.89 -20.70 2.92
CA PRO A 57 -2.99 -21.61 3.22
C PRO A 57 -3.43 -21.48 4.69
N GLN A 58 -4.71 -21.73 4.95
CA GLN A 58 -5.25 -21.71 6.31
C GLN A 58 -4.60 -22.78 7.19
N ASP A 59 -4.47 -24.00 6.66
CA ASP A 59 -3.93 -25.17 7.35
C ASP A 59 -2.80 -25.81 6.52
N GLY A 60 -2.00 -26.68 7.13
CA GLY A 60 -0.87 -27.36 6.47
C GLY A 60 0.43 -26.55 6.50
N GLU A 61 1.44 -26.99 5.73
CA GLU A 61 2.75 -26.35 5.71
C GLU A 61 2.70 -24.94 5.10
N VAL A 62 3.45 -24.01 5.69
CA VAL A 62 3.63 -22.66 5.18
C VAL A 62 5.11 -22.40 4.93
N ASN A 63 5.42 -21.73 3.83
CA ASN A 63 6.78 -21.32 3.55
C ASN A 63 7.16 -20.13 4.46
N ASN A 64 8.18 -20.29 5.30
CA ASN A 64 8.68 -19.23 6.18
C ASN A 64 9.13 -17.98 5.41
N ASP A 65 9.66 -18.11 4.19
CA ASP A 65 10.04 -16.94 3.37
C ASP A 65 8.83 -16.07 3.04
N VAL A 66 7.65 -16.68 2.85
CA VAL A 66 6.40 -15.96 2.60
C VAL A 66 5.94 -15.23 3.86
N VAL A 67 6.05 -15.87 5.03
CA VAL A 67 5.73 -15.25 6.32
C VAL A 67 6.63 -14.04 6.56
N HIS A 68 7.94 -14.21 6.45
CA HIS A 68 8.91 -13.13 6.61
C HIS A 68 8.72 -12.01 5.61
N TYR A 69 8.41 -12.33 4.35
CA TYR A 69 8.05 -11.32 3.37
C TYR A 69 6.85 -10.48 3.83
N CYS A 70 5.81 -11.13 4.35
CA CYS A 70 4.62 -10.44 4.81
C CYS A 70 4.90 -9.54 6.02
N GLU A 71 5.72 -10.00 6.97
CA GLU A 71 6.17 -9.23 8.13
C GLU A 71 6.97 -7.99 7.73
N ARG A 72 8.00 -8.18 6.89
CA ARG A 72 8.85 -7.10 6.38
C ARG A 72 8.07 -6.10 5.54
N PHE A 73 7.06 -6.57 4.81
CA PHE A 73 6.19 -5.69 4.07
C PHE A 73 5.40 -4.75 4.99
N LEU A 74 4.80 -5.27 6.06
CA LEU A 74 4.07 -4.43 7.01
C LEU A 74 4.99 -3.45 7.74
N GLU A 75 6.19 -3.86 8.11
CA GLU A 75 7.21 -2.98 8.68
C GLU A 75 7.53 -1.82 7.73
N LEU A 76 7.78 -2.11 6.45
CA LEU A 76 7.96 -1.09 5.41
C LEU A 76 6.76 -0.14 5.32
N ILE A 77 5.52 -0.65 5.44
CA ILE A 77 4.33 0.21 5.38
C ILE A 77 4.28 1.15 6.58
N ILE A 78 4.60 0.65 7.78
CA ILE A 78 4.64 1.47 9.01
C ILE A 78 5.70 2.55 8.89
N ASP A 79 6.91 2.20 8.43
CA ASP A 79 7.99 3.16 8.23
C ASP A 79 7.62 4.27 7.22
N LEU A 80 6.92 3.89 6.15
CA LEU A 80 6.43 4.85 5.15
C LEU A 80 5.29 5.73 5.66
N GLU A 81 4.43 5.20 6.55
CA GLU A 81 3.32 5.95 7.18
C GLU A 81 3.84 6.96 8.21
N ALA A 82 4.89 6.59 8.96
CA ALA A 82 5.54 7.44 9.95
C ALA A 82 6.18 8.71 9.34
N LEU A 83 6.40 8.74 8.02
CA LEU A 83 6.89 9.92 7.30
C LEU A 83 5.74 10.90 7.01
N LEU A 84 5.64 11.94 7.86
CA LEU A 84 4.68 13.06 7.76
C LEU A 84 4.46 13.68 6.36
N PRO A 85 5.50 13.92 5.50
CA PRO A 85 5.27 14.57 4.22
C PRO A 85 4.54 13.71 3.18
N THR A 86 4.52 12.38 3.34
CA THR A 86 3.89 11.43 2.39
C THR A 86 2.57 10.86 2.88
N ARG A 87 2.29 10.96 4.18
CA ARG A 87 1.12 10.38 4.85
C ARG A 87 -0.20 10.61 4.12
N ARG A 88 -0.47 11.84 3.65
CA ARG A 88 -1.74 12.14 2.98
C ARG A 88 -1.94 11.38 1.67
N PHE A 89 -0.92 11.27 0.82
CA PHE A 89 -1.04 10.55 -0.45
C PHE A 89 -0.91 9.03 -0.26
N PHE A 90 -0.07 8.63 0.71
CA PHE A 90 0.16 7.25 1.06
C PHE A 90 -1.10 6.62 1.66
N ASN A 91 -1.77 7.28 2.62
CA ASN A 91 -2.99 6.78 3.25
C ASN A 91 -4.12 6.61 2.23
N THR A 92 -4.23 7.50 1.23
CA THR A 92 -5.18 7.30 0.12
C THR A 92 -4.90 6.02 -0.66
N VAL A 93 -3.63 5.66 -0.88
CA VAL A 93 -3.26 4.42 -1.58
C VAL A 93 -3.50 3.19 -0.70
N LEU A 94 -3.21 3.27 0.59
CA LEU A 94 -3.49 2.19 1.55
C LEU A 94 -4.99 1.88 1.64
N ASP A 95 -5.80 2.93 1.74
CA ASP A 95 -7.26 2.85 1.79
C ASP A 95 -7.86 2.28 0.49
N ASP A 96 -7.39 2.76 -0.67
CA ASP A 96 -7.78 2.23 -2.00
C ASP A 96 -7.44 0.73 -2.17
N CYS A 97 -6.41 0.24 -1.47
CA CYS A 97 -6.04 -1.18 -1.50
C CYS A 97 -6.77 -2.01 -0.44
N HIS A 98 -7.49 -1.39 0.51
CA HIS A 98 -8.07 -2.02 1.69
C HIS A 98 -7.04 -2.85 2.47
N LEU A 99 -5.80 -2.35 2.59
CA LEU A 99 -4.67 -3.13 3.11
C LEU A 99 -4.95 -3.68 4.51
N VAL A 100 -5.36 -2.81 5.45
CA VAL A 100 -5.60 -3.18 6.86
C VAL A 100 -6.65 -4.27 6.98
N VAL A 101 -7.80 -4.09 6.31
CA VAL A 101 -8.91 -5.07 6.34
C VAL A 101 -8.45 -6.41 5.80
N ARG A 102 -7.75 -6.42 4.68
CA ARG A 102 -7.28 -7.68 4.08
C ARG A 102 -6.18 -8.35 4.89
N CYS A 103 -5.31 -7.59 5.56
CA CYS A 103 -4.37 -8.16 6.52
C CYS A 103 -5.10 -8.82 7.69
N HIS A 104 -6.17 -8.20 8.19
CA HIS A 104 -6.96 -8.75 9.30
C HIS A 104 -7.75 -10.01 8.92
N LEU A 105 -8.18 -10.11 7.66
CA LEU A 105 -8.92 -11.27 7.14
C LEU A 105 -8.01 -12.41 6.66
N ALA A 106 -6.70 -12.16 6.51
CA ALA A 106 -5.77 -13.14 5.96
C ALA A 106 -5.62 -14.37 6.86
N SER A 107 -5.52 -15.55 6.23
CA SER A 107 -5.27 -16.83 6.89
C SER A 107 -4.07 -16.79 7.84
N LEU A 108 -3.02 -16.04 7.46
CA LEU A 108 -1.81 -15.88 8.25
C LEU A 108 -2.08 -15.39 9.69
N THR A 109 -3.11 -14.58 9.92
CA THR A 109 -3.45 -14.07 11.27
C THR A 109 -3.99 -15.13 12.23
N ARG A 110 -4.49 -16.26 11.70
CA ARG A 110 -5.04 -17.37 12.48
C ARG A 110 -3.99 -18.43 12.80
N ARG A 111 -2.77 -18.25 12.30
CA ARG A 111 -1.66 -19.19 12.40
C ARG A 111 -0.64 -18.75 13.44
N LEU A 112 0.04 -19.72 14.06
CA LEU A 112 1.10 -19.44 15.04
C LEU A 112 2.30 -18.73 14.40
N GLU A 113 2.63 -19.10 13.16
CA GLU A 113 3.71 -18.50 12.37
C GLU A 113 3.42 -17.02 12.06
N GLY A 114 2.15 -16.61 12.01
CA GLY A 114 1.76 -15.22 11.75
C GLY A 114 1.57 -14.35 12.99
N ASN A 115 2.08 -14.78 14.15
CA ASN A 115 1.96 -14.01 15.40
C ASN A 115 2.62 -12.63 15.30
N LEU A 116 3.84 -12.55 14.75
CA LEU A 116 4.53 -11.28 14.56
C LEU A 116 3.82 -10.42 13.50
N PHE A 117 3.43 -11.00 12.37
CA PHE A 117 2.60 -10.32 11.37
C PHE A 117 1.34 -9.69 11.99
N SER A 118 0.66 -10.41 12.88
CA SER A 118 -0.54 -9.92 13.56
C SER A 118 -0.26 -8.78 14.55
N GLN A 119 0.88 -8.82 15.25
CA GLN A 119 1.30 -7.74 16.14
C GLN A 119 1.66 -6.47 15.37
N VAL A 120 2.45 -6.62 14.30
CA VAL A 120 2.84 -5.51 13.41
C VAL A 120 1.59 -4.92 12.73
N GLY A 121 0.67 -5.76 12.29
CA GLY A 121 -0.62 -5.32 11.71
C GLY A 121 -1.47 -4.48 12.67
N LYS A 122 -1.46 -4.79 13.98
CA LYS A 122 -2.16 -3.98 14.98
C LYS A 122 -1.55 -2.59 15.13
N LEU A 123 -0.22 -2.46 15.05
CA LEU A 123 0.44 -1.16 15.07
C LEU A 123 -0.03 -0.30 13.89
N LEU A 124 -0.09 -0.88 12.68
CA LEU A 124 -0.56 -0.16 11.49
C LEU A 124 -1.98 0.37 11.65
N THR A 125 -2.89 -0.39 12.28
CA THR A 125 -4.26 0.07 12.58
C THR A 125 -4.29 1.28 13.50
N ASN A 126 -3.33 1.43 14.43
CA ASN A 126 -3.30 2.59 15.34
C ASN A 126 -2.85 3.88 14.65
N PHE A 127 -2.21 3.79 13.49
CA PHE A 127 -1.72 4.94 12.75
C PHE A 127 -2.72 5.49 11.71
N ILE A 128 -3.65 4.67 11.23
CA ILE A 128 -4.56 5.00 10.11
C ILE A 128 -5.90 5.51 10.62
#